data_AF-A0A2D8ESZ1-F1
#
_entry.id   AF-A0A2D8ESZ1-F1
#
_cell.length_a   1.000
_cell.length_b   1.000
_cell.length_c   1.000
_cell.angle_alpha   90.00
_cell.angle_beta   90.00
_cell.angle_gamma   90.00
#
_symmetry.space_group_name_H-M   'P 1'
#
loop_
_entity.id
_entity.type
_entity.pdbx_description
1 polymer ?
#
loop_
_entity_poly.entity_id
_entity_poly.type
_entity_poly.pdbx_seq_one_letter_code
_entity_poly.pdbx_strand_id
1 'polypeptide(L)'
;MKAVTALIASLVLLSPVAHAHGISEEARRRMLEGGDLQYLILGAEHMITGYDHLLFLFGVMFFLTSFSSILRFVTAFTIGHTITLISATYLGITANYFLIDAIIALTVIYKGFENLDGFPKVFGTKSPNLLFMVVLFGLIHGFGLSTRLQQLPIREDSGLLMHILSFNVGVEFGQIAALIVMWIALNLLRRTRHFGSASVFINAGLIFAGFALFLMQTHGLFHTTMQEDYPISRDDHIHAHLEMGSMGQTTAPAASPSPSTDFAKPAASEQTSDEAHGHSHAADGSHFMPGEVKPAMTVGATPTSPEYIQLANNVEIIESVQEAMNSGSATFTHEGYFGPLLFGEELRAYTLRLEPGMFLSEHPHPTESIVYTLSGRYVLCSEGKRKVMEAGSIFHFGSNMPTGWEAPFAEGAEILIFKKKREGDDYDSFVAGIKDMAAGLDVQLKDGEPFYYSQLPADHPAIQFARSKNPDFNAVLETSGPTK
;
A
#
# COMPACT_ATOMS: atom_id res chain seq x y z
N MET A 1 29.13 31.96 13.88
CA MET A 1 28.31 31.15 14.79
C MET A 1 26.93 31.76 15.04
N LYS A 2 26.74 32.82 15.84
CA LYS A 2 25.38 33.32 16.23
C LYS A 2 24.39 33.53 15.07
N ALA A 3 24.82 34.08 13.93
CA ALA A 3 23.97 34.24 12.74
C ALA A 3 23.58 32.93 12.05
N VAL A 4 24.38 31.87 12.18
CA VAL A 4 24.08 30.52 11.65
C VAL A 4 23.03 29.85 12.54
N THR A 5 23.15 29.97 13.86
CA THR A 5 22.18 29.42 14.82
C THR A 5 20.80 30.08 14.68
N ALA A 6 20.76 31.40 14.50
CA ALA A 6 19.51 32.15 14.30
C ALA A 6 18.81 31.81 12.97
N LEU A 7 19.57 31.48 11.92
CA LEU A 7 18.99 31.16 10.60
C LEU A 7 18.61 29.67 10.46
N ILE A 8 19.26 28.75 11.19
CA ILE A 8 18.78 27.37 11.35
C ILE A 8 17.38 27.39 11.99
N ALA A 9 17.17 28.20 13.05
CA ALA A 9 15.85 28.39 13.65
C ALA A 9 14.83 29.00 12.65
N SER A 10 15.26 29.85 11.72
CA SER A 10 14.40 30.42 10.66
C SER A 10 14.06 29.44 9.53
N LEU A 11 14.92 28.45 9.25
CA LEU A 11 14.67 27.40 8.25
C LEU A 11 13.77 26.29 8.82
N VAL A 12 13.84 26.03 10.12
CA VAL A 12 12.86 25.19 10.83
C VAL A 12 11.45 25.80 10.80
N LEU A 13 11.33 27.14 10.74
CA LEU A 13 10.06 27.86 10.60
C LEU A 13 9.56 27.98 9.14
N LEU A 14 10.33 27.50 8.17
CA LEU A 14 9.98 27.45 6.74
C LEU A 14 10.08 26.01 6.25
N SER A 15 9.34 25.11 6.90
CA SER A 15 9.05 23.78 6.37
C SER A 15 7.87 23.89 5.39
N PRO A 16 8.07 23.87 4.06
CA PRO A 16 7.04 23.34 3.19
C PRO A 16 6.85 21.88 3.58
N VAL A 17 5.60 21.43 3.72
CA VAL A 17 5.28 20.02 3.94
C VAL A 17 5.80 19.24 2.74
N ALA A 18 6.98 18.64 2.89
CA ALA A 18 7.66 17.90 1.84
C ALA A 18 6.97 16.55 1.66
N HIS A 19 5.90 16.55 0.87
CA HIS A 19 5.16 15.34 0.55
C HIS A 19 6.11 14.35 -0.12
N ALA A 20 6.09 13.09 0.33
CA ALA A 20 6.76 12.00 -0.38
C ALA A 20 6.16 11.92 -1.80
N HIS A 21 6.96 12.21 -2.81
CA HIS A 21 6.47 12.36 -4.18
C HIS A 21 6.18 10.98 -4.81
N GLY A 22 4.97 10.47 -4.57
CA GLY A 22 4.38 9.35 -5.30
C GLY A 22 3.68 9.80 -6.58
N ILE A 23 3.38 8.83 -7.44
CA ILE A 23 2.51 9.02 -8.61
C ILE A 23 1.08 9.22 -8.09
N SER A 24 0.41 10.32 -8.48
CA SER A 24 -0.96 10.60 -8.03
C SER A 24 -1.97 9.64 -8.66
N GLU A 25 -3.10 9.41 -8.00
CA GLU A 25 -4.18 8.58 -8.56
C GLU A 25 -4.76 9.17 -9.86
N GLU A 26 -4.74 10.49 -10.03
CA GLU A 26 -5.06 11.13 -11.31
C GLU A 26 -4.03 10.82 -12.40
N ALA A 27 -2.74 10.78 -12.06
CA ALA A 27 -1.69 10.38 -13.00
C ALA A 27 -1.82 8.89 -13.35
N ARG A 28 -2.04 8.02 -12.36
CA ARG A 28 -2.32 6.59 -12.53
C ARG A 28 -3.49 6.36 -13.49
N ARG A 29 -4.58 7.10 -13.32
CA ARG A 29 -5.73 7.05 -14.24
C ARG A 29 -5.40 7.58 -15.64
N ARG A 30 -4.65 8.69 -15.76
CA ARG A 30 -4.13 9.20 -17.05
C ARG A 30 -3.21 8.20 -17.76
N MET A 31 -2.49 7.33 -17.05
CA MET A 31 -1.68 6.25 -17.63
C MET A 31 -2.53 5.08 -18.14
N LEU A 32 -3.63 4.75 -17.46
CA LEU A 32 -4.56 3.69 -17.86
C LEU A 32 -5.44 4.09 -19.06
N GLU A 33 -5.76 5.38 -19.19
CA GLU A 33 -6.58 5.95 -20.27
C GLU A 33 -5.74 6.56 -21.42
N GLY A 34 -4.40 6.57 -21.31
CA GLY A 34 -3.46 7.26 -22.21
C GLY A 34 -2.46 6.35 -22.94
N GLY A 35 -1.56 6.95 -23.71
CA GLY A 35 -0.46 6.27 -24.41
C GLY A 35 0.92 6.86 -24.07
N ASP A 36 1.92 6.61 -24.91
CA ASP A 36 3.32 7.04 -24.71
C ASP A 36 3.50 8.53 -24.31
N LEU A 37 2.67 9.42 -24.86
CA LEU A 37 2.72 10.85 -24.55
C LEU A 37 2.40 11.14 -23.06
N GLN A 38 1.49 10.39 -22.45
CA GLN A 38 1.16 10.52 -21.04
C GLN A 38 2.33 10.04 -20.16
N TYR A 39 3.04 8.98 -20.55
CA TYR A 39 4.28 8.56 -19.87
C TYR A 39 5.39 9.61 -19.97
N LEU A 40 5.53 10.27 -21.13
CA LEU A 40 6.48 11.38 -21.31
C LEU A 40 6.14 12.58 -20.43
N ILE A 41 4.87 12.99 -20.39
CA ILE A 41 4.42 14.08 -19.50
C ILE A 41 4.68 13.70 -18.03
N LEU A 42 4.36 12.47 -17.63
CA LEU A 42 4.57 12.00 -16.26
C LEU A 42 6.06 11.96 -15.87
N GLY A 43 6.94 11.55 -16.77
CA GLY A 43 8.40 11.59 -16.54
C GLY A 43 8.90 13.02 -16.32
N ALA A 44 8.37 13.99 -17.08
CA ALA A 44 8.71 15.40 -16.91
C ALA A 44 8.14 15.98 -15.60
N GLU A 45 6.89 15.66 -15.26
CA GLU A 45 6.25 16.02 -13.97
C GLU A 45 7.08 15.47 -12.80
N HIS A 46 7.39 14.17 -12.81
CA HIS A 46 8.17 13.48 -11.78
C HIS A 46 9.54 14.12 -11.56
N MET A 47 10.27 14.45 -12.62
CA MET A 47 11.58 15.09 -12.52
C MET A 47 11.52 16.53 -11.97
N ILE A 48 10.43 17.27 -12.25
CA ILE A 48 10.24 18.65 -11.76
C ILE A 48 9.72 18.68 -10.31
N THR A 49 9.04 17.63 -9.86
CA THR A 49 8.48 17.53 -8.50
C THR A 49 9.34 16.68 -7.54
N GLY A 50 10.27 15.87 -8.05
CA GLY A 50 11.28 15.13 -7.28
C GLY A 50 12.33 16.05 -6.65
N TYR A 51 12.04 16.55 -5.44
CA TYR A 51 12.92 17.46 -4.70
C TYR A 51 14.32 16.88 -4.46
N ASP A 52 14.43 15.58 -4.24
CA ASP A 52 15.67 14.82 -4.09
C ASP A 52 16.54 14.89 -5.36
N HIS A 53 15.95 14.69 -6.54
CA HIS A 53 16.61 14.78 -7.84
C HIS A 53 17.06 16.22 -8.12
N LEU A 54 16.19 17.21 -7.86
CA LEU A 54 16.52 18.62 -8.00
C LEU A 54 17.67 19.05 -7.06
N LEU A 55 17.64 18.62 -5.79
CA LEU A 55 18.71 18.89 -4.83
C LEU A 55 20.04 18.24 -5.25
N PHE A 56 19.99 16.99 -5.71
CA PHE A 56 21.17 16.29 -6.23
C PHE A 56 21.80 17.02 -7.43
N LEU A 57 21.01 17.32 -8.47
CA LEU A 57 21.48 18.04 -9.66
C LEU A 57 22.03 19.44 -9.33
N PHE A 58 21.36 20.15 -8.43
CA PHE A 58 21.81 21.45 -7.95
C PHE A 58 23.17 21.34 -7.23
N GLY A 59 23.36 20.31 -6.40
CA GLY A 59 24.65 19.97 -5.81
C GLY A 59 25.73 19.66 -6.85
N VAL A 60 25.41 18.90 -7.90
CA VAL A 60 26.33 18.59 -9.01
C VAL A 60 26.73 19.86 -9.77
N MET A 61 25.79 20.76 -10.09
CA MET A 61 26.07 22.00 -10.81
C MET A 61 26.88 23.03 -10.02
N PHE A 62 26.93 22.94 -8.69
CA PHE A 62 27.48 24.01 -7.86
C PHE A 62 28.92 24.40 -8.26
N PHE A 63 29.76 23.41 -8.56
CA PHE A 63 31.16 23.59 -8.99
C PHE A 63 31.40 23.44 -10.50
N LEU A 64 30.40 22.98 -11.25
CA LEU A 64 30.52 22.91 -12.71
C LEU A 64 30.28 24.29 -13.32
N THR A 65 31.33 24.87 -13.89
CA THR A 65 31.31 26.21 -14.51
C THR A 65 31.01 26.14 -16.01
N SER A 66 31.36 25.05 -16.68
CA SER A 66 31.08 24.81 -18.11
C SER A 66 29.79 24.02 -18.31
N PHE A 67 28.91 24.54 -19.18
CA PHE A 67 27.67 23.87 -19.58
C PHE A 67 27.91 22.49 -20.22
N SER A 68 28.98 22.35 -21.02
CA SER A 68 29.37 21.06 -21.60
C SER A 68 29.76 20.03 -20.53
N SER A 69 30.37 20.46 -19.42
CA SER A 69 30.65 19.57 -18.29
C SER A 69 29.36 19.15 -17.59
N ILE A 70 28.44 20.09 -17.34
CA ILE A 70 27.12 19.80 -16.74
C ILE A 70 26.40 18.75 -17.57
N LEU A 71 26.27 18.97 -18.88
CA LEU A 71 25.60 18.05 -19.80
C LEU A 71 26.24 16.65 -19.77
N ARG A 72 27.58 16.56 -19.75
CA ARG A 72 28.29 15.27 -19.65
C ARG A 72 27.94 14.48 -18.38
N PHE A 73 27.88 15.13 -17.21
CA PHE A 73 27.51 14.46 -15.96
C PHE A 73 26.02 14.08 -15.94
N VAL A 74 25.17 14.98 -16.44
CA VAL A 74 23.72 14.75 -16.62
C VAL A 74 23.44 13.54 -17.50
N THR A 75 24.03 13.45 -18.69
CA THR A 75 23.87 12.29 -19.57
C THR A 75 24.41 11.02 -18.92
N ALA A 76 25.52 11.08 -18.17
CA ALA A 76 26.05 9.93 -17.45
C ALA A 76 25.12 9.43 -16.32
N PHE A 77 24.46 10.35 -15.61
CA PHE A 77 23.41 10.04 -14.65
C PHE A 77 22.21 9.38 -15.34
N THR A 78 21.69 9.98 -16.41
CA THR A 78 20.53 9.45 -17.16
C THR A 78 20.81 8.08 -17.76
N ILE A 79 22.05 7.80 -18.21
CA ILE A 79 22.47 6.47 -18.66
C ILE A 79 22.41 5.45 -17.50
N GLY A 80 23.01 5.76 -16.34
CA GLY A 80 22.93 4.87 -15.17
C GLY A 80 21.48 4.64 -14.72
N HIS A 81 20.69 5.70 -14.64
CA HIS A 81 19.26 5.66 -14.33
C HIS A 81 18.49 4.73 -15.26
N THR A 82 18.63 4.92 -16.58
CA THR A 82 17.95 4.12 -17.60
C THR A 82 18.36 2.65 -17.56
N ILE A 83 19.65 2.35 -17.31
CA ILE A 83 20.16 0.97 -17.21
C ILE A 83 19.48 0.23 -16.06
N THR A 84 19.47 0.79 -14.83
CA THR A 84 18.83 0.09 -13.71
C THR A 84 17.32 0.09 -13.84
N LEU A 85 16.71 1.18 -14.34
CA LEU A 85 15.27 1.26 -14.54
C LEU A 85 14.75 0.15 -15.46
N ILE A 86 15.40 -0.05 -16.62
CA ILE A 86 15.01 -1.11 -17.55
C ILE A 86 15.34 -2.48 -16.97
N SER A 87 16.57 -2.69 -16.48
CA SER A 87 17.00 -4.03 -16.04
C SER A 87 16.27 -4.52 -14.79
N ALA A 88 16.07 -3.69 -13.76
CA ALA A 88 15.32 -4.10 -12.58
C ALA A 88 13.85 -4.39 -12.89
N THR A 89 13.22 -3.59 -13.76
CA THR A 89 11.82 -3.80 -14.17
C THR A 89 11.65 -5.08 -14.98
N TYR A 90 12.55 -5.38 -15.92
CA TYR A 90 12.47 -6.60 -16.74
C TYR A 90 12.91 -7.88 -16.00
N LEU A 91 13.73 -7.76 -14.95
CA LEU A 91 14.18 -8.89 -14.12
C LEU A 91 13.30 -9.10 -12.88
N GLY A 92 12.24 -8.31 -12.68
CA GLY A 92 11.38 -8.38 -11.50
C GLY A 92 12.09 -8.04 -10.18
N ILE A 93 13.21 -7.31 -10.24
CA ILE A 93 14.00 -6.99 -9.04
C ILE A 93 13.32 -5.82 -8.34
N THR A 94 12.82 -6.07 -7.14
CA THR A 94 12.12 -5.10 -6.29
C THR A 94 12.83 -4.91 -4.95
N ALA A 95 12.50 -3.82 -4.26
CA ALA A 95 12.93 -3.52 -2.90
C ALA A 95 11.93 -2.56 -2.25
N ASN A 96 11.98 -2.39 -0.92
CA ASN A 96 11.17 -1.36 -0.25
C ASN A 96 11.61 0.05 -0.72
N TYR A 97 10.68 0.80 -1.30
CA TYR A 97 10.97 2.13 -1.87
C TYR A 97 11.43 3.14 -0.81
N PHE A 98 10.98 3.05 0.45
CA PHE A 98 11.50 3.90 1.53
C PHE A 98 12.99 3.65 1.81
N LEU A 99 13.45 2.40 1.70
CA LEU A 99 14.87 2.07 1.82
C LEU A 99 15.67 2.68 0.67
N ILE A 100 15.18 2.57 -0.56
CA ILE A 100 15.91 3.10 -1.73
C ILE A 100 15.90 4.62 -1.74
N ASP A 101 14.78 5.26 -1.41
CA ASP A 101 14.69 6.72 -1.26
C ASP A 101 15.58 7.25 -0.11
N ALA A 102 15.74 6.48 0.98
CA ALA A 102 16.72 6.82 2.02
C ALA A 102 18.16 6.76 1.47
N ILE A 103 18.51 5.74 0.69
CA ILE A 103 19.83 5.64 0.02
C ILE A 103 20.02 6.79 -1.00
N ILE A 104 18.97 7.19 -1.71
CA ILE A 104 18.96 8.37 -2.58
C ILE A 104 19.25 9.64 -1.77
N ALA A 105 18.61 9.82 -0.61
CA ALA A 105 18.90 10.96 0.27
C ALA A 105 20.37 11.00 0.73
N LEU A 106 21.03 9.84 0.91
CA LEU A 106 22.48 9.79 1.17
C LEU A 106 23.34 10.30 -0.01
N THR A 107 22.88 10.21 -1.27
CA THR A 107 23.62 10.78 -2.43
C THR A 107 23.60 12.32 -2.39
N VAL A 108 22.50 12.91 -1.92
CA VAL A 108 22.37 14.36 -1.69
C VAL A 108 23.32 14.82 -0.58
N ILE A 109 23.35 14.09 0.56
CA ILE A 109 24.31 14.34 1.66
C ILE A 109 25.75 14.22 1.16
N TYR A 110 26.08 13.14 0.44
CA TYR A 110 27.39 12.92 -0.16
C TYR A 110 27.79 14.13 -1.01
N LYS A 111 26.89 14.63 -1.86
CA LYS A 111 27.24 15.70 -2.78
C LYS A 111 27.46 17.04 -2.07
N GLY A 112 26.63 17.36 -1.07
CA GLY A 112 26.87 18.52 -0.21
C GLY A 112 28.19 18.42 0.59
N PHE A 113 28.53 17.21 1.07
CA PHE A 113 29.78 16.95 1.80
C PHE A 113 31.02 17.07 0.90
N GLU A 114 30.99 16.48 -0.30
CA GLU A 114 32.06 16.63 -1.30
C GLU A 114 32.27 18.11 -1.66
N ASN A 115 31.18 18.84 -1.90
CA ASN A 115 31.18 20.26 -2.25
C ASN A 115 31.76 21.18 -1.14
N LEU A 116 31.89 20.69 0.09
CA LEU A 116 32.53 21.42 1.20
C LEU A 116 33.99 20.96 1.46
N ASP A 117 34.62 20.25 0.51
CA ASP A 117 35.89 19.54 0.67
C ASP A 117 35.91 18.58 1.87
N GLY A 118 34.78 17.95 2.18
CA GLY A 118 34.64 17.06 3.33
C GLY A 118 35.65 15.91 3.33
N PHE A 119 35.94 15.33 2.16
CA PHE A 119 36.94 14.26 2.01
C PHE A 119 38.35 14.68 2.46
N PRO A 120 38.96 15.75 1.90
CA PRO A 120 40.25 16.25 2.39
C PRO A 120 40.24 16.66 3.87
N LYS A 121 39.15 17.28 4.35
CA LYS A 121 39.10 17.88 5.70
C LYS A 121 38.87 16.87 6.82
N VAL A 122 38.09 15.81 6.57
CA VAL A 122 37.72 14.81 7.58
C VAL A 122 38.57 13.55 7.47
N PHE A 123 38.86 13.09 6.24
CA PHE A 123 39.52 11.80 5.99
C PHE A 123 40.95 11.94 5.47
N GLY A 124 41.41 13.15 5.13
CA GLY A 124 42.74 13.38 4.56
C GLY A 124 42.92 12.85 3.13
N THR A 125 41.85 12.39 2.48
CA THR A 125 41.86 11.77 1.15
C THR A 125 41.18 12.65 0.11
N LYS A 126 41.45 12.41 -1.18
CA LYS A 126 40.69 13.04 -2.27
C LYS A 126 39.31 12.39 -2.38
N SER A 127 38.31 13.13 -2.84
CA SER A 127 37.01 12.51 -3.14
C SER A 127 37.14 11.48 -4.26
N PRO A 128 36.28 10.46 -4.28
CA PRO A 128 36.12 9.53 -5.39
C PRO A 128 35.88 10.22 -6.74
N ASN A 129 36.09 9.49 -7.85
CA ASN A 129 35.88 10.05 -9.18
C ASN A 129 34.42 10.48 -9.38
N LEU A 130 34.18 11.78 -9.60
CA LEU A 130 32.83 12.35 -9.74
C LEU A 130 32.01 11.68 -10.87
N LEU A 131 32.63 11.28 -11.98
CA LEU A 131 31.89 10.67 -13.09
C LEU A 131 31.43 9.25 -12.73
N PHE A 132 32.29 8.48 -12.07
CA PHE A 132 31.92 7.17 -11.53
C PHE A 132 30.78 7.30 -10.50
N MET A 133 30.89 8.26 -9.57
CA MET A 133 29.86 8.47 -8.55
C MET A 133 28.53 8.95 -9.14
N VAL A 134 28.55 9.83 -10.15
CA VAL A 134 27.32 10.26 -10.84
C VAL A 134 26.64 9.11 -11.60
N VAL A 135 27.40 8.19 -12.20
CA VAL A 135 26.83 6.95 -12.79
C VAL A 135 26.26 6.04 -11.70
N LEU A 136 26.97 5.85 -10.58
CA LEU A 136 26.51 5.04 -9.44
C LEU A 136 25.22 5.59 -8.82
N PHE A 137 25.14 6.91 -8.63
CA PHE A 137 23.91 7.56 -8.17
C PHE A 137 22.80 7.45 -9.21
N GLY A 138 23.10 7.58 -10.50
CA GLY A 138 22.14 7.26 -11.57
C GLY A 138 21.56 5.86 -11.41
N LEU A 139 22.41 4.83 -11.25
CA LEU A 139 21.98 3.44 -11.05
C LEU A 139 21.05 3.28 -9.83
N ILE A 140 21.35 3.96 -8.71
CA ILE A 140 20.54 3.93 -7.47
C ILE A 140 19.18 4.61 -7.68
N HIS A 141 19.15 5.80 -8.29
CA HIS A 141 17.92 6.54 -8.55
C HIS A 141 17.01 5.78 -9.53
N GLY A 142 17.59 5.20 -10.59
CA GLY A 142 16.85 4.35 -11.54
C GLY A 142 16.25 3.10 -10.90
N PHE A 143 16.90 2.56 -9.85
CA PHE A 143 16.31 1.49 -9.05
C PHE A 143 15.10 1.97 -8.24
N GLY A 144 15.21 3.11 -7.56
CA GLY A 144 14.11 3.69 -6.77
C GLY A 144 12.85 3.89 -7.61
N LEU A 145 13.00 4.50 -8.78
CA LEU A 145 11.89 4.63 -9.74
C LEU A 145 11.37 3.27 -10.24
N SER A 146 12.24 2.30 -10.53
CA SER A 146 11.80 0.96 -10.95
C SER A 146 10.91 0.29 -9.91
N THR A 147 11.28 0.35 -8.63
CA THR A 147 10.44 -0.23 -7.56
C THR A 147 9.06 0.42 -7.47
N ARG A 148 8.95 1.72 -7.79
CA ARG A 148 7.68 2.46 -7.83
C ARG A 148 6.86 2.18 -9.10
N LEU A 149 7.50 2.03 -10.27
CA LEU A 149 6.81 1.66 -11.52
C LEU A 149 6.28 0.22 -11.47
N GLN A 150 7.02 -0.72 -10.88
CA GLN A 150 6.58 -2.11 -10.70
C GLN A 150 5.38 -2.26 -9.74
N GLN A 151 5.02 -1.22 -8.97
CA GLN A 151 3.79 -1.18 -8.16
C GLN A 151 2.56 -0.71 -8.93
N LEU A 152 2.73 -0.17 -10.14
CA LEU A 152 1.60 0.20 -10.98
C LEU A 152 1.01 -1.05 -11.66
N PRO A 153 -0.30 -1.08 -11.93
CA PRO A 153 -0.92 -2.10 -12.76
C PRO A 153 -0.59 -1.81 -14.24
N ILE A 154 0.69 -1.91 -14.59
CA ILE A 154 1.12 -1.85 -15.98
C ILE A 154 0.64 -3.16 -16.61
N ARG A 155 -0.32 -3.03 -17.54
CA ARG A 155 -0.85 -4.16 -18.30
C ARG A 155 0.30 -4.97 -18.90
N GLU A 156 0.11 -6.29 -19.01
CA GLU A 156 1.00 -7.22 -19.72
C GLU A 156 0.97 -6.99 -21.26
N ASP A 157 0.99 -5.73 -21.67
CA ASP A 157 0.94 -5.29 -23.05
C ASP A 157 2.36 -5.21 -23.62
N SER A 158 2.49 -5.51 -24.90
CA SER A 158 3.74 -5.47 -25.69
C SER A 158 4.39 -4.07 -25.83
N GLY A 159 3.84 -3.05 -25.14
CA GLY A 159 4.32 -1.66 -25.13
C GLY A 159 5.18 -1.25 -23.93
N LEU A 160 5.39 -2.11 -22.92
CA LEU A 160 6.13 -1.76 -21.68
C LEU A 160 7.47 -1.03 -21.93
N LEU A 161 8.27 -1.50 -22.90
CA LEU A 161 9.53 -0.85 -23.24
C LEU A 161 9.34 0.58 -23.75
N MET A 162 8.33 0.82 -24.60
CA MET A 162 8.04 2.16 -25.12
C MET A 162 7.53 3.08 -24.01
N HIS A 163 6.70 2.59 -23.09
CA HIS A 163 6.28 3.34 -21.91
C HIS A 163 7.48 3.78 -21.04
N ILE A 164 8.43 2.87 -20.76
CA ILE A 164 9.66 3.18 -19.99
C ILE A 164 10.56 4.16 -20.74
N LEU A 165 10.73 4.00 -22.07
CA LEU A 165 11.54 4.91 -22.88
C LEU A 165 10.90 6.30 -22.96
N SER A 166 9.59 6.39 -23.20
CA SER A 166 8.83 7.65 -23.23
C SER A 166 8.91 8.38 -21.88
N PHE A 167 8.80 7.65 -20.76
CA PHE A 167 9.01 8.19 -19.43
C PHE A 167 10.43 8.77 -19.25
N ASN A 168 11.48 8.02 -19.61
CA ASN A 168 12.87 8.52 -19.51
C ASN A 168 13.12 9.78 -20.38
N VAL A 169 12.53 9.84 -21.58
CA VAL A 169 12.57 11.04 -22.43
C VAL A 169 11.89 12.22 -21.72
N GLY A 170 10.77 11.98 -21.04
CA GLY A 170 10.11 12.94 -20.16
C GLY A 170 11.03 13.45 -19.05
N VAL A 171 11.68 12.54 -18.32
CA VAL A 171 12.67 12.86 -17.27
C VAL A 171 13.79 13.72 -17.84
N GLU A 172 14.36 13.38 -19.00
CA GLU A 172 15.43 14.16 -19.61
C GLU A 172 14.98 15.58 -19.99
N PHE A 173 13.75 15.76 -20.50
CA PHE A 173 13.18 17.09 -20.74
C PHE A 173 13.01 17.91 -19.44
N GLY A 174 12.41 17.30 -18.40
CA GLY A 174 12.24 17.96 -17.09
C GLY A 174 13.57 18.34 -16.45
N GLN A 175 14.57 17.46 -16.57
CA GLN A 175 15.93 17.66 -16.10
C GLN A 175 16.62 18.81 -16.84
N ILE A 176 16.56 18.85 -18.18
CA ILE A 176 17.13 19.95 -18.98
C ILE A 176 16.47 21.30 -18.60
N ALA A 177 15.14 21.34 -18.44
CA ALA A 177 14.43 22.54 -17.99
C ALA A 177 14.91 23.03 -16.61
N ALA A 178 14.99 22.14 -15.62
CA ALA A 178 15.47 22.47 -14.28
C ALA A 178 16.93 22.96 -14.28
N LEU A 179 17.80 22.30 -15.03
CA LEU A 179 19.22 22.66 -15.17
C LEU A 179 19.40 24.07 -15.74
N ILE A 180 18.62 24.48 -16.74
CA ILE A 180 18.68 25.83 -17.32
C ILE A 180 18.35 26.89 -16.26
N VAL A 181 17.26 26.70 -15.50
CA VAL A 181 16.84 27.64 -14.45
C VAL A 181 17.89 27.75 -13.35
N MET A 182 18.38 26.60 -12.84
CA MET A 182 19.39 26.55 -11.79
C MET A 182 20.74 27.13 -12.24
N TRP A 183 21.15 26.90 -13.50
CA TRP A 183 22.40 27.44 -14.05
C TRP A 183 22.37 28.96 -14.14
N ILE A 184 21.23 29.55 -14.54
CA ILE A 184 21.02 31.00 -14.52
C ILE A 184 21.14 31.53 -13.09
N ALA A 185 20.42 30.93 -12.13
CA ALA A 185 20.44 31.33 -10.72
C ALA A 185 21.86 31.26 -10.11
N LEU A 186 22.58 30.15 -10.33
CA LEU A 186 23.96 29.97 -9.86
C LEU A 186 24.93 30.96 -10.50
N ASN A 187 24.79 31.28 -11.80
CA ASN A 187 25.65 32.27 -12.46
C ASN A 187 25.38 33.70 -11.99
N LEU A 188 24.13 34.04 -11.65
CA LEU A 188 23.83 35.32 -11.00
C LEU A 188 24.44 35.38 -9.59
N LEU A 189 24.32 34.31 -8.80
CA LEU A 189 24.91 34.23 -7.46
C LEU A 189 26.44 34.30 -7.47
N ARG A 190 27.10 33.64 -8.44
CA ARG A 190 28.55 33.67 -8.68
C ARG A 190 29.10 35.07 -8.95
N ARG A 191 28.28 36.00 -9.46
CA ARG A 191 28.67 37.41 -9.66
C ARG A 191 28.64 38.26 -8.38
N THR A 192 28.11 37.72 -7.28
CA THR A 192 28.04 38.46 -6.01
C THR A 192 29.32 38.33 -5.19
N ARG A 193 29.70 39.39 -4.47
CA ARG A 193 30.86 39.38 -3.55
C ARG A 193 30.73 38.36 -2.40
N HIS A 194 29.51 37.88 -2.14
CA HIS A 194 29.20 36.93 -1.08
C HIS A 194 29.21 35.46 -1.51
N PHE A 195 29.54 35.15 -2.78
CA PHE A 195 29.51 33.77 -3.31
C PHE A 195 30.22 32.74 -2.44
N GLY A 196 31.38 33.06 -1.85
CA GLY A 196 32.10 32.13 -0.97
C GLY A 196 31.31 31.76 0.30
N SER A 197 30.71 32.75 0.98
CA SER A 197 29.87 32.50 2.17
C SER A 197 28.54 31.84 1.81
N ALA A 198 27.94 32.25 0.69
CA ALA A 198 26.71 31.65 0.17
C ALA A 198 26.94 30.18 -0.23
N SER A 199 28.09 29.84 -0.82
CA SER A 199 28.48 28.47 -1.16
C SER A 199 28.50 27.55 0.05
N VAL A 200 29.17 27.98 1.13
CA VAL A 200 29.23 27.20 2.37
C VAL A 200 27.83 27.02 2.97
N PHE A 201 27.03 28.08 3.01
CA PHE A 201 25.66 28.04 3.52
C PHE A 201 24.75 27.11 2.70
N ILE A 202 24.79 27.23 1.38
CA ILE A 202 23.94 26.44 0.46
C ILE A 202 24.30 24.96 0.52
N ASN A 203 25.59 24.60 0.51
CA ASN A 203 25.99 23.19 0.59
C ASN A 203 25.78 22.58 1.98
N ALA A 204 25.86 23.38 3.05
CA ALA A 204 25.41 22.95 4.38
C ALA A 204 23.88 22.74 4.43
N GLY A 205 23.10 23.61 3.78
CA GLY A 205 21.66 23.43 3.58
C GLY A 205 21.32 22.18 2.78
N LEU A 206 22.13 21.85 1.76
CA LEU A 206 21.99 20.62 0.97
C LEU A 206 22.21 19.36 1.82
N ILE A 207 23.25 19.35 2.68
CA ILE A 207 23.48 18.27 3.65
C ILE A 207 22.30 18.16 4.62
N PHE A 208 21.80 19.28 5.15
CA PHE A 208 20.67 19.29 6.08
C PHE A 208 19.39 18.77 5.42
N ALA A 209 19.08 19.21 4.19
CA ALA A 209 17.93 18.72 3.44
C ALA A 209 18.04 17.23 3.12
N GLY A 210 19.22 16.76 2.69
CA GLY A 210 19.48 15.33 2.48
C GLY A 210 19.34 14.52 3.77
N PHE A 211 19.78 15.05 4.92
CA PHE A 211 19.59 14.39 6.22
C PHE A 211 18.13 14.38 6.69
N ALA A 212 17.38 15.46 6.46
CA ALA A 212 15.95 15.50 6.75
C ALA A 212 15.17 14.51 5.87
N LEU A 213 15.49 14.43 4.57
CA LEU A 213 14.93 13.41 3.66
C LEU A 213 15.32 12.00 4.11
N PHE A 214 16.58 11.76 4.49
CA PHE A 214 17.01 10.45 5.01
C PHE A 214 16.23 10.05 6.26
N LEU A 215 16.03 10.96 7.22
CA LEU A 215 15.19 10.72 8.40
C LEU A 215 13.73 10.47 8.03
N MET A 216 13.15 11.24 7.10
CA MET A 216 11.78 11.05 6.63
C MET A 216 11.58 9.67 5.99
N GLN A 217 12.52 9.26 5.15
CA GLN A 217 12.44 7.99 4.41
C GLN A 217 12.78 6.79 5.31
N THR A 218 13.76 6.90 6.22
CA THR A 218 13.99 5.85 7.23
C THR A 218 12.85 5.73 8.22
N HIS A 219 12.22 6.83 8.61
CA HIS A 219 10.97 6.82 9.40
C HIS A 219 9.86 6.08 8.64
N GLY A 220 9.63 6.39 7.36
CA GLY A 220 8.68 5.64 6.52
C GLY A 220 9.05 4.16 6.35
N LEU A 221 10.34 3.83 6.26
CA LEU A 221 10.83 2.45 6.26
C LEU A 221 10.45 1.75 7.58
N PHE A 222 10.81 2.32 8.73
CA PHE A 222 10.45 1.75 10.03
C PHE A 222 8.92 1.64 10.22
N HIS A 223 8.12 2.57 9.72
CA HIS A 223 6.65 2.44 9.75
C HIS A 223 6.10 1.39 8.78
N THR A 224 6.84 0.98 7.74
CA THR A 224 6.46 -0.14 6.86
C THR A 224 7.06 -1.49 7.27
N THR A 225 8.15 -1.51 8.06
CA THR A 225 8.81 -2.75 8.50
C THR A 225 8.63 -3.08 9.97
N MET A 226 8.17 -2.14 10.82
CA MET A 226 7.95 -2.34 12.26
C MET A 226 6.50 -2.11 12.68
N GLN A 227 5.58 -2.03 11.71
CA GLN A 227 4.14 -2.17 11.96
C GLN A 227 3.76 -3.60 12.42
N GLU A 228 4.71 -4.54 12.39
CA GLU A 228 4.53 -5.92 12.88
C GLU A 228 4.79 -6.06 14.40
N ASP A 229 5.48 -5.13 15.07
CA ASP A 229 5.94 -5.33 16.46
C ASP A 229 5.14 -4.58 17.56
N TYR A 230 4.60 -3.38 17.31
CA TYR A 230 3.79 -2.66 18.33
C TYR A 230 2.69 -1.76 17.72
N PRO A 231 1.39 -1.99 18.02
CA PRO A 231 0.31 -1.07 17.68
C PRO A 231 0.13 0.05 18.72
N ILE A 232 -0.63 1.09 18.34
CA ILE A 232 -1.02 2.32 19.11
C ILE A 232 0.05 3.46 19.09
N SER A 233 -0.23 4.74 18.77
CA SER A 233 -1.32 5.39 18.00
C SER A 233 -1.01 6.90 17.79
N ARG A 234 -1.40 7.43 16.61
CA ARG A 234 -1.84 8.83 16.30
C ARG A 234 -0.94 10.09 16.42
N ASP A 235 -1.44 11.11 15.69
CA ASP A 235 -1.14 12.56 15.62
C ASP A 235 0.22 12.96 14.99
N ASP A 236 0.36 13.97 14.10
CA ASP A 236 -0.54 15.03 13.58
C ASP A 236 -0.73 14.90 12.04
N HIS A 237 -1.83 15.24 11.34
CA HIS A 237 -2.85 16.30 11.43
C HIS A 237 -2.42 17.73 11.03
N ILE A 238 -2.56 18.08 9.74
CA ILE A 238 -2.73 19.46 9.26
C ILE A 238 -3.89 19.54 8.23
N HIS A 239 -4.83 20.47 8.48
CA HIS A 239 -5.96 20.91 7.61
C HIS A 239 -7.20 19.99 7.45
N ALA A 240 -8.09 19.99 8.45
CA ALA A 240 -9.54 19.78 8.25
C ALA A 240 -10.44 20.50 9.28
N HIS A 241 -9.98 21.61 9.88
CA HIS A 241 -10.79 22.48 10.72
C HIS A 241 -10.56 23.95 10.37
N LEU A 242 -11.34 24.48 9.42
CA LEU A 242 -11.70 25.90 9.28
C LEU A 242 -12.68 26.12 8.11
N GLU A 243 -13.89 25.54 8.18
CA GLU A 243 -15.07 26.07 7.47
C GLU A 243 -16.39 25.48 8.03
N MET A 244 -16.80 25.98 9.19
CA MET A 244 -18.19 25.89 9.66
C MET A 244 -18.65 27.32 9.95
N GLY A 245 -19.37 27.96 9.01
CA GLY A 245 -19.62 29.40 9.14
C GLY A 245 -20.52 30.17 8.15
N SER A 246 -21.11 29.58 7.11
CA SER A 246 -22.24 30.12 6.29
C SER A 246 -22.49 29.15 5.14
N MET A 247 -23.67 28.72 4.69
CA MET A 247 -25.07 29.17 4.74
C MET A 247 -25.95 27.89 4.86
N GLY A 248 -27.23 27.85 5.23
CA GLY A 248 -28.24 28.90 5.31
C GLY A 248 -29.35 28.72 4.26
N GLN A 249 -30.28 27.78 4.50
CA GLN A 249 -31.57 27.59 3.76
C GLN A 249 -31.43 27.06 2.30
N THR A 250 -32.38 26.37 1.64
CA THR A 250 -33.84 26.15 1.85
C THR A 250 -34.40 24.95 1.05
N THR A 251 -35.55 24.39 1.48
CA THR A 251 -36.66 23.75 0.70
C THR A 251 -36.48 22.47 -0.16
N ALA A 252 -37.28 21.45 0.19
CA ALA A 252 -37.88 20.41 -0.69
C ALA A 252 -39.03 21.03 -1.56
N PRO A 253 -39.77 20.34 -2.48
CA PRO A 253 -40.01 18.88 -2.66
C PRO A 253 -39.85 18.42 -4.15
N ALA A 254 -40.46 17.38 -4.77
CA ALA A 254 -41.57 16.49 -4.41
C ALA A 254 -41.68 15.18 -5.24
N ALA A 255 -42.51 14.26 -4.74
CA ALA A 255 -43.50 13.41 -5.44
C ALA A 255 -43.14 12.06 -6.11
N SER A 256 -44.02 11.09 -5.81
CA SER A 256 -44.16 9.69 -6.22
C SER A 256 -44.81 9.54 -7.64
N PRO A 257 -45.25 8.34 -8.15
CA PRO A 257 -45.27 6.99 -7.56
C PRO A 257 -44.87 5.79 -8.47
N SER A 258 -44.82 4.59 -7.87
CA SER A 258 -44.97 3.29 -8.54
C SER A 258 -46.43 3.05 -8.98
N PRO A 259 -46.69 2.15 -9.94
CA PRO A 259 -47.20 0.79 -9.63
C PRO A 259 -46.68 -0.26 -10.64
N SER A 260 -46.82 -1.59 -10.57
CA SER A 260 -47.27 -2.62 -9.62
C SER A 260 -47.27 -3.97 -10.40
N THR A 261 -47.22 -5.13 -9.72
CA THR A 261 -47.79 -6.46 -10.17
C THR A 261 -47.33 -7.08 -11.51
N ASP A 262 -47.25 -8.41 -11.72
CA ASP A 262 -47.47 -9.56 -10.83
C ASP A 262 -46.77 -10.84 -11.37
N PHE A 263 -46.82 -11.90 -10.57
CA PHE A 263 -46.41 -13.29 -10.84
C PHE A 263 -46.75 -13.85 -12.23
N ALA A 264 -45.81 -14.63 -12.82
CA ALA A 264 -46.03 -16.05 -13.18
C ALA A 264 -44.76 -16.78 -13.69
N LYS A 265 -44.48 -17.94 -13.11
CA LYS A 265 -43.80 -19.09 -13.76
C LYS A 265 -44.92 -20.03 -14.25
N PRO A 266 -44.78 -20.84 -15.32
CA PRO A 266 -43.96 -22.05 -15.20
C PRO A 266 -43.35 -22.63 -16.52
N ALA A 267 -42.65 -23.76 -16.33
CA ALA A 267 -42.49 -24.89 -17.25
C ALA A 267 -41.53 -24.80 -18.47
N ALA A 268 -40.56 -25.72 -18.39
CA ALA A 268 -39.61 -26.22 -19.39
C ALA A 268 -40.10 -26.40 -20.85
N SER A 269 -39.14 -26.23 -21.76
CA SER A 269 -39.00 -27.06 -22.97
C SER A 269 -37.52 -27.20 -23.32
N GLU A 270 -37.07 -28.42 -23.64
CA GLU A 270 -35.75 -28.66 -24.23
C GLU A 270 -35.66 -27.98 -25.60
N GLN A 271 -34.51 -27.38 -25.93
CA GLN A 271 -34.18 -27.10 -27.32
C GLN A 271 -32.67 -27.17 -27.55
N THR A 272 -32.28 -28.11 -28.41
CA THR A 272 -30.93 -28.30 -28.92
C THR A 272 -30.59 -27.22 -29.95
N SER A 273 -29.41 -26.62 -29.84
CA SER A 273 -28.80 -25.90 -30.96
C SER A 273 -27.28 -26.05 -30.92
N ASP A 274 -26.75 -26.89 -31.80
CA ASP A 274 -25.34 -26.86 -32.18
C ASP A 274 -25.02 -25.50 -32.82
N GLU A 275 -24.16 -24.70 -32.20
CA GLU A 275 -23.37 -23.70 -32.93
C GLU A 275 -21.90 -23.82 -32.55
N ALA A 276 -21.08 -24.08 -33.57
CA ALA A 276 -19.66 -24.33 -33.40
C ALA A 276 -18.87 -23.01 -33.31
N HIS A 277 -18.23 -22.78 -32.16
CA HIS A 277 -17.11 -21.85 -32.06
C HIS A 277 -15.81 -22.64 -31.92
N GLY A 278 -15.15 -22.84 -33.06
CA GLY A 278 -13.87 -23.53 -33.13
C GLY A 278 -12.75 -22.66 -32.55
N HIS A 279 -12.23 -23.05 -31.40
CA HIS A 279 -10.96 -22.51 -30.90
C HIS A 279 -9.80 -23.22 -31.60
N SER A 280 -9.11 -22.48 -32.48
CA SER A 280 -7.87 -22.94 -33.10
C SER A 280 -6.75 -22.96 -32.07
N HIS A 281 -6.45 -24.14 -31.50
CA HIS A 281 -5.21 -24.31 -30.75
C HIS A 281 -4.02 -24.20 -31.71
N ALA A 282 -3.26 -23.11 -31.58
CA ALA A 282 -1.92 -23.05 -32.14
C ALA A 282 -1.07 -24.15 -31.47
N ALA A 283 -0.40 -24.97 -32.27
CA ALA A 283 0.48 -26.01 -31.77
C ALA A 283 1.80 -25.40 -31.28
N ASP A 284 1.81 -24.91 -30.04
CA ASP A 284 3.06 -24.76 -29.29
C ASP A 284 3.58 -26.16 -28.93
N GLY A 285 4.86 -26.39 -29.20
CA GLY A 285 5.54 -27.68 -29.07
C GLY A 285 5.88 -28.08 -27.64
N SER A 286 5.36 -27.40 -26.62
CA SER A 286 5.49 -27.76 -25.21
C SER A 286 4.57 -28.94 -24.84
N HIS A 287 4.84 -30.12 -25.43
CA HIS A 287 4.28 -31.36 -24.91
C HIS A 287 4.76 -31.56 -23.47
N PHE A 288 3.87 -31.26 -22.51
CA PHE A 288 4.01 -31.69 -21.12
C PHE A 288 4.12 -33.21 -21.12
N MET A 289 5.34 -33.72 -20.94
CA MET A 289 5.57 -35.15 -20.74
C MET A 289 5.06 -35.48 -19.34
N PRO A 290 3.97 -36.25 -19.18
CA PRO A 290 3.48 -36.58 -17.86
C PRO A 290 4.55 -37.41 -17.16
N GLY A 291 5.06 -36.88 -16.04
CA GLY A 291 5.80 -37.68 -15.08
C GLY A 291 4.93 -38.79 -14.49
N GLU A 292 5.52 -39.64 -13.66
CA GLU A 292 4.77 -40.67 -12.94
C GLU A 292 3.62 -40.02 -12.15
N VAL A 293 2.37 -40.42 -12.46
CA VAL A 293 1.17 -39.90 -11.81
C VAL A 293 1.13 -40.46 -10.40
N LYS A 294 1.56 -39.65 -9.44
CA LYS A 294 1.45 -39.96 -8.02
C LYS A 294 -0.02 -39.96 -7.59
N PRO A 295 -0.43 -40.84 -6.66
CA PRO A 295 -1.75 -40.75 -6.07
C PRO A 295 -1.89 -39.45 -5.25
N ALA A 296 -3.12 -38.96 -5.12
CA ALA A 296 -3.42 -37.89 -4.17
C ALA A 296 -3.10 -38.34 -2.73
N MET A 297 -2.69 -37.40 -1.90
CA MET A 297 -2.33 -37.64 -0.49
C MET A 297 -3.18 -36.79 0.42
N THR A 298 -3.91 -37.40 1.36
CA THR A 298 -4.54 -36.68 2.47
C THR A 298 -3.46 -36.29 3.48
N VAL A 299 -3.35 -34.99 3.77
CA VAL A 299 -2.55 -34.41 4.84
C VAL A 299 -3.48 -34.16 6.01
N GLY A 300 -3.39 -35.00 7.05
CA GLY A 300 -4.28 -34.94 8.21
C GLY A 300 -4.12 -33.65 9.02
N ALA A 301 -5.20 -33.23 9.68
CA ALA A 301 -5.22 -32.01 10.48
C ALA A 301 -4.18 -32.01 11.61
N THR A 302 -3.69 -30.81 11.93
CA THR A 302 -2.76 -30.55 13.04
C THR A 302 -3.36 -29.51 14.01
N PRO A 303 -2.70 -29.17 15.13
CA PRO A 303 -3.15 -28.07 15.99
C PRO A 303 -3.07 -26.67 15.36
N THR A 304 -2.54 -26.53 14.14
CA THR A 304 -2.35 -25.26 13.43
C THR A 304 -2.84 -25.27 11.98
N SER A 305 -3.05 -26.45 11.37
CA SER A 305 -3.57 -26.63 10.02
C SER A 305 -4.84 -27.50 9.98
N PRO A 306 -5.79 -27.24 9.08
CA PRO A 306 -6.87 -28.18 8.80
C PRO A 306 -6.36 -29.43 8.07
N GLU A 307 -7.24 -30.41 7.88
CA GLU A 307 -7.01 -31.52 6.94
C GLU A 307 -7.22 -31.03 5.50
N TYR A 308 -6.36 -31.47 4.58
CA TYR A 308 -6.50 -31.16 3.16
C TYR A 308 -5.94 -32.29 2.27
N ILE A 309 -6.39 -32.37 1.03
CA ILE A 309 -5.87 -33.30 0.03
C ILE A 309 -4.85 -32.56 -0.83
N GLN A 310 -3.61 -33.06 -0.85
CA GLN A 310 -2.62 -32.73 -1.86
C GLN A 310 -2.91 -33.56 -3.12
N LEU A 311 -3.53 -32.94 -4.13
CA LEU A 311 -3.83 -33.60 -5.40
C LEU A 311 -2.60 -33.65 -6.32
N ALA A 312 -1.82 -32.57 -6.33
CA ALA A 312 -0.56 -32.44 -7.05
C ALA A 312 0.33 -31.36 -6.37
N ASN A 313 1.55 -31.15 -6.87
CA ASN A 313 2.39 -30.04 -6.43
C ASN A 313 1.61 -28.71 -6.55
N ASN A 314 1.50 -27.96 -5.45
CA ASN A 314 0.77 -26.69 -5.35
C ASN A 314 -0.73 -26.78 -5.74
N VAL A 315 -1.32 -27.98 -5.67
CA VAL A 315 -2.77 -28.19 -5.80
C VAL A 315 -3.29 -28.86 -4.53
N GLU A 316 -3.94 -28.06 -3.70
CA GLU A 316 -4.43 -28.40 -2.36
C GLU A 316 -5.96 -28.21 -2.30
N ILE A 317 -6.66 -29.12 -1.64
CA ILE A 317 -8.13 -29.15 -1.57
C ILE A 317 -8.57 -29.34 -0.12
N ILE A 318 -9.31 -28.39 0.42
CA ILE A 318 -10.13 -28.58 1.62
C ILE A 318 -11.52 -28.99 1.14
N GLU A 319 -11.94 -30.22 1.45
CA GLU A 319 -13.23 -30.75 0.99
C GLU A 319 -14.43 -30.07 1.68
N SER A 320 -14.28 -29.71 2.96
CA SER A 320 -15.30 -29.02 3.76
C SER A 320 -14.69 -27.90 4.58
N VAL A 321 -14.95 -26.65 4.16
CA VAL A 321 -14.57 -25.45 4.93
C VAL A 321 -15.21 -25.47 6.32
N GLN A 322 -16.45 -25.96 6.44
CA GLN A 322 -17.14 -26.04 7.73
C GLN A 322 -16.51 -27.06 8.68
N GLU A 323 -15.95 -28.16 8.19
CA GLU A 323 -15.18 -29.09 9.02
C GLU A 323 -13.82 -28.52 9.42
N ALA A 324 -13.13 -27.85 8.48
CA ALA A 324 -11.89 -27.12 8.78
C ALA A 324 -12.09 -26.04 9.87
N MET A 325 -13.19 -25.29 9.82
CA MET A 325 -13.59 -24.30 10.83
C MET A 325 -13.85 -24.88 12.22
N ASN A 326 -14.29 -26.14 12.29
CA ASN A 326 -14.56 -26.85 13.54
C ASN A 326 -13.38 -27.75 13.98
N SER A 327 -12.26 -27.69 13.26
CA SER A 327 -11.03 -28.39 13.61
C SER A 327 -10.28 -27.73 14.78
N GLY A 328 -9.34 -28.45 15.38
CA GLY A 328 -8.51 -27.94 16.49
C GLY A 328 -7.52 -26.82 16.11
N SER A 329 -7.46 -26.42 14.84
CA SER A 329 -6.64 -25.28 14.37
C SER A 329 -7.32 -23.92 14.52
N ALA A 330 -8.65 -23.89 14.71
CA ALA A 330 -9.39 -22.66 14.91
C ALA A 330 -9.09 -22.04 16.28
N THR A 331 -8.65 -20.78 16.29
CA THR A 331 -8.30 -20.04 17.52
C THR A 331 -9.36 -19.00 17.84
N PHE A 332 -9.88 -19.03 19.07
CA PHE A 332 -10.81 -18.03 19.57
C PHE A 332 -10.11 -16.70 19.85
N THR A 333 -10.79 -15.61 19.52
CA THR A 333 -10.47 -14.24 19.92
C THR A 333 -11.78 -13.54 20.30
N HIS A 334 -11.71 -12.40 21.00
CA HIS A 334 -12.90 -11.57 21.22
C HIS A 334 -13.45 -10.89 19.95
N GLU A 335 -12.80 -11.05 18.79
CA GLU A 335 -13.32 -10.66 17.47
C GLU A 335 -14.00 -11.83 16.70
N GLY A 336 -13.81 -13.07 17.15
CA GLY A 336 -14.40 -14.30 16.61
C GLY A 336 -13.41 -15.49 16.59
N TYR A 337 -13.85 -16.64 16.10
CA TYR A 337 -12.97 -17.79 15.88
C TYR A 337 -12.30 -17.69 14.51
N PHE A 338 -10.97 -17.58 14.48
CA PHE A 338 -10.17 -17.56 13.27
C PHE A 338 -9.69 -18.98 12.92
N GLY A 339 -10.15 -19.53 11.80
CA GLY A 339 -9.74 -20.84 11.31
C GLY A 339 -8.88 -20.74 10.05
N PRO A 340 -7.60 -21.16 10.06
CA PRO A 340 -6.76 -21.16 8.85
C PRO A 340 -7.32 -22.14 7.81
N LEU A 341 -7.20 -21.80 6.51
CA LEU A 341 -7.57 -22.69 5.41
C LEU A 341 -6.39 -23.06 4.53
N LEU A 342 -5.98 -22.19 3.59
CA LEU A 342 -4.97 -22.49 2.57
C LEU A 342 -3.96 -21.36 2.45
N PHE A 343 -2.69 -21.70 2.21
CA PHE A 343 -1.58 -20.77 2.07
C PHE A 343 -0.86 -20.99 0.74
N GLY A 344 -1.37 -20.36 -0.32
CA GLY A 344 -0.76 -20.39 -1.65
C GLY A 344 0.55 -19.61 -1.72
N GLU A 345 1.01 -19.29 -2.93
CA GLU A 345 2.27 -18.56 -3.14
C GLU A 345 2.14 -17.09 -2.72
N GLU A 346 1.10 -16.39 -3.19
CA GLU A 346 0.86 -14.96 -2.87
C GLU A 346 -0.40 -14.71 -2.03
N LEU A 347 -1.27 -15.70 -1.88
CA LEU A 347 -2.58 -15.54 -1.23
C LEU A 347 -2.73 -16.49 -0.06
N ARG A 348 -3.42 -16.03 0.98
CA ARG A 348 -3.89 -16.85 2.10
C ARG A 348 -5.40 -16.74 2.24
N ALA A 349 -6.03 -17.87 2.52
CA ALA A 349 -7.44 -17.99 2.85
C ALA A 349 -7.58 -18.43 4.31
N TYR A 350 -8.48 -17.80 5.04
CA TYR A 350 -8.87 -18.19 6.38
C TYR A 350 -10.33 -17.81 6.62
N THR A 351 -10.87 -18.28 7.73
CA THR A 351 -12.27 -18.08 8.12
C THR A 351 -12.36 -17.26 9.40
N LEU A 352 -13.49 -16.58 9.57
CA LEU A 352 -13.90 -15.99 10.83
C LEU A 352 -15.33 -16.46 11.14
N ARG A 353 -15.52 -17.11 12.29
CA ARG A 353 -16.85 -17.39 12.84
C ARG A 353 -17.21 -16.34 13.88
N LEU A 354 -18.35 -15.69 13.66
CA LEU A 354 -18.95 -14.71 14.56
C LEU A 354 -20.04 -15.40 15.39
N GLU A 355 -19.84 -15.49 16.70
CA GLU A 355 -20.86 -16.02 17.61
C GLU A 355 -21.98 -14.99 17.86
N PRO A 356 -23.21 -15.43 18.17
CA PRO A 356 -24.32 -14.54 18.50
C PRO A 356 -23.97 -13.57 19.64
N GLY A 357 -24.25 -12.28 19.42
CA GLY A 357 -24.04 -11.23 20.41
C GLY A 357 -22.61 -10.66 20.46
N MET A 358 -21.68 -11.12 19.62
CA MET A 358 -20.38 -10.46 19.44
C MET A 358 -20.53 -9.09 18.77
N PHE A 359 -19.62 -8.18 19.11
CA PHE A 359 -19.55 -6.83 18.56
C PHE A 359 -18.09 -6.43 18.37
N LEU A 360 -17.75 -5.88 17.20
CA LEU A 360 -16.45 -5.31 16.92
C LEU A 360 -16.62 -3.91 16.32
N SER A 361 -16.12 -2.91 17.03
CA SER A 361 -16.06 -1.54 16.54
C SER A 361 -15.21 -1.42 15.28
N GLU A 362 -15.56 -0.48 14.42
CA GLU A 362 -14.77 -0.16 13.22
C GLU A 362 -13.34 0.22 13.60
N HIS A 363 -12.38 -0.50 13.02
CA HIS A 363 -10.95 -0.19 13.14
C HIS A 363 -10.28 -0.34 11.76
N PRO A 364 -9.17 0.36 11.50
CA PRO A 364 -8.48 0.28 10.21
C PRO A 364 -7.76 -1.07 10.06
N HIS A 365 -8.00 -1.75 8.93
CA HIS A 365 -7.31 -2.99 8.58
C HIS A 365 -6.06 -2.66 7.75
N PRO A 366 -4.84 -3.10 8.11
CA PRO A 366 -3.61 -2.63 7.43
C PRO A 366 -3.50 -3.07 5.97
N THR A 367 -4.21 -4.13 5.57
CA THR A 367 -4.25 -4.66 4.20
C THR A 367 -5.68 -4.77 3.71
N GLU A 368 -5.84 -4.67 2.39
CA GLU A 368 -7.07 -5.01 1.69
C GLU A 368 -7.57 -6.44 2.01
N SER A 369 -8.84 -6.68 1.69
CA SER A 369 -9.47 -7.98 1.83
C SER A 369 -10.61 -8.15 0.83
N ILE A 370 -10.76 -9.36 0.31
CA ILE A 370 -12.03 -9.85 -0.25
C ILE A 370 -12.65 -10.77 0.79
N VAL A 371 -13.95 -10.61 1.05
CA VAL A 371 -14.68 -11.36 2.08
C VAL A 371 -15.99 -11.87 1.51
N TYR A 372 -16.22 -13.18 1.69
CA TYR A 372 -17.42 -13.88 1.24
C TYR A 372 -18.16 -14.49 2.43
N THR A 373 -19.48 -14.32 2.50
CA THR A 373 -20.30 -14.82 3.60
C THR A 373 -20.74 -16.25 3.29
N LEU A 374 -20.22 -17.23 4.04
CA LEU A 374 -20.51 -18.66 3.85
C LEU A 374 -21.89 -19.01 4.40
N SER A 375 -22.18 -18.61 5.63
CA SER A 375 -23.40 -18.98 6.35
C SER A 375 -23.84 -17.88 7.32
N GLY A 376 -25.09 -17.98 7.77
CA GLY A 376 -25.67 -17.08 8.78
C GLY A 376 -25.87 -15.64 8.30
N ARG A 377 -25.96 -14.71 9.27
CA ARG A 377 -26.17 -13.28 9.05
C ARG A 377 -25.41 -12.44 10.07
N TYR A 378 -24.85 -11.32 9.64
CA TYR A 378 -24.18 -10.35 10.50
C TYR A 378 -24.35 -8.94 9.94
N VAL A 379 -23.78 -7.95 10.61
CA VAL A 379 -23.75 -6.55 10.16
C VAL A 379 -22.32 -6.16 9.87
N LEU A 380 -22.05 -5.75 8.63
CA LEU A 380 -20.85 -5.02 8.26
C LEU A 380 -21.04 -3.55 8.67
N CYS A 381 -20.05 -3.00 9.37
CA CYS A 381 -20.00 -1.58 9.75
C CYS A 381 -18.75 -0.93 9.13
N SER A 382 -18.92 0.22 8.48
CA SER A 382 -17.81 1.03 7.92
C SER A 382 -18.25 2.49 7.71
N GLU A 383 -17.44 3.44 8.17
CA GLU A 383 -17.73 4.89 8.18
C GLU A 383 -19.06 5.23 8.90
N GLY A 384 -19.39 4.49 9.96
CA GLY A 384 -20.66 4.57 10.70
C GLY A 384 -21.87 3.97 9.97
N LYS A 385 -21.71 3.56 8.70
CA LYS A 385 -22.77 2.95 7.89
C LYS A 385 -22.85 1.46 8.20
N ARG A 386 -24.07 0.95 8.33
CA ARG A 386 -24.35 -0.47 8.64
C ARG A 386 -25.09 -1.16 7.52
N LYS A 387 -24.66 -2.36 7.17
CA LYS A 387 -25.28 -3.22 6.16
C LYS A 387 -25.40 -4.64 6.70
N VAL A 388 -26.63 -5.17 6.70
CA VAL A 388 -26.84 -6.61 6.94
C VAL A 388 -26.22 -7.38 5.77
N MET A 389 -25.40 -8.36 6.14
CA MET A 389 -24.71 -9.30 5.26
C MET A 389 -25.28 -10.70 5.54
N GLU A 390 -25.51 -11.46 4.48
CA GLU A 390 -26.20 -12.77 4.52
C GLU A 390 -25.42 -13.78 3.68
N ALA A 391 -25.60 -15.08 3.90
CA ALA A 391 -24.98 -16.14 3.10
C ALA A 391 -25.07 -15.87 1.57
N GLY A 392 -23.93 -15.95 0.88
CA GLY A 392 -23.80 -15.55 -0.54
C GLY A 392 -23.38 -14.09 -0.77
N SER A 393 -23.35 -13.24 0.26
CA SER A 393 -22.88 -11.85 0.15
C SER A 393 -21.35 -11.80 0.04
N ILE A 394 -20.84 -11.06 -0.96
CA ILE A 394 -19.42 -10.75 -1.12
C ILE A 394 -19.18 -9.24 -1.00
N PHE A 395 -18.04 -8.85 -0.44
CA PHE A 395 -17.58 -7.46 -0.43
C PHE A 395 -16.05 -7.39 -0.42
N HIS A 396 -15.55 -6.18 -0.65
CA HIS A 396 -14.14 -5.82 -0.58
C HIS A 396 -13.99 -4.54 0.23
N PHE A 397 -12.91 -4.43 0.99
CA PHE A 397 -12.41 -3.17 1.54
C PHE A 397 -10.91 -3.05 1.26
N GLY A 398 -10.48 -1.82 0.93
CA GLY A 398 -9.08 -1.51 0.68
C GLY A 398 -8.26 -1.37 1.97
N SER A 399 -6.94 -1.28 1.83
CA SER A 399 -6.03 -1.05 2.96
C SER A 399 -6.39 0.23 3.74
N ASN A 400 -6.28 0.13 5.06
CA ASN A 400 -6.62 1.13 6.09
C ASN A 400 -8.09 1.57 6.16
N MET A 401 -9.01 0.91 5.46
CA MET A 401 -10.43 1.22 5.57
C MET A 401 -10.99 0.79 6.94
N PRO A 402 -11.64 1.70 7.71
CA PRO A 402 -12.24 1.36 8.99
C PRO A 402 -13.40 0.38 8.77
N THR A 403 -13.26 -0.83 9.31
CA THR A 403 -14.21 -1.92 9.11
C THR A 403 -14.41 -2.68 10.41
N GLY A 404 -15.67 -2.94 10.76
CA GLY A 404 -16.07 -3.73 11.92
C GLY A 404 -17.24 -4.67 11.60
N TRP A 405 -17.51 -5.61 12.49
CA TRP A 405 -18.58 -6.60 12.35
C TRP A 405 -19.40 -6.69 13.62
N GLU A 406 -20.71 -6.83 13.48
CA GLU A 406 -21.64 -6.96 14.60
C GLU A 406 -22.51 -8.21 14.36
N ALA A 407 -22.71 -9.05 15.38
CA ALA A 407 -23.45 -10.32 15.25
C ALA A 407 -24.81 -10.29 15.99
N PRO A 408 -25.82 -9.53 15.52
CA PRO A 408 -27.10 -9.39 16.22
C PRO A 408 -28.10 -10.54 15.96
N PHE A 409 -27.70 -11.62 15.28
CA PHE A 409 -28.57 -12.72 14.88
C PHE A 409 -28.23 -14.00 15.66
N ALA A 410 -29.23 -14.81 15.98
CA ALA A 410 -29.10 -15.96 16.86
C ALA A 410 -28.37 -17.16 16.21
N GLU A 411 -28.33 -17.18 14.88
CA GLU A 411 -27.60 -18.17 14.07
C GLU A 411 -26.10 -17.86 13.90
N GLY A 412 -25.62 -16.68 14.33
CA GLY A 412 -24.25 -16.23 14.09
C GLY A 412 -23.94 -16.03 12.59
N ALA A 413 -22.66 -16.05 12.23
CA ALA A 413 -22.22 -16.06 10.83
C ALA A 413 -20.84 -16.70 10.65
N GLU A 414 -20.61 -17.25 9.47
CA GLU A 414 -19.30 -17.75 9.02
C GLU A 414 -18.88 -16.98 7.77
N ILE A 415 -17.69 -16.38 7.79
CA ILE A 415 -17.14 -15.64 6.65
C ILE A 415 -15.78 -16.20 6.22
N LEU A 416 -15.59 -16.28 4.91
CA LEU A 416 -14.35 -16.65 4.24
C LEU A 416 -13.61 -15.37 3.83
N ILE A 417 -12.34 -15.29 4.20
CA ILE A 417 -11.51 -14.10 4.05
C ILE A 417 -10.31 -14.47 3.17
N PHE A 418 -10.14 -13.74 2.06
CA PHE A 418 -8.97 -13.80 1.20
C PHE A 418 -8.12 -12.54 1.42
N LYS A 419 -6.83 -12.73 1.70
CA LYS A 419 -5.84 -11.66 1.81
C LYS A 419 -4.53 -12.05 1.11
N LYS A 420 -3.71 -11.05 0.78
CA LYS A 420 -2.32 -11.29 0.42
C LYS A 420 -1.59 -12.01 1.57
N LYS A 421 -0.79 -13.00 1.23
CA LYS A 421 0.11 -13.72 2.13
C LYS A 421 1.33 -12.84 2.43
N ARG A 422 1.74 -12.78 3.69
CA ARG A 422 2.96 -12.08 4.12
C ARG A 422 4.19 -12.94 3.84
N GLU A 423 5.36 -12.32 3.77
CA GLU A 423 6.60 -13.06 3.66
C GLU A 423 6.81 -13.91 4.94
N GLY A 424 7.04 -15.21 4.78
CA GLY A 424 7.14 -16.14 5.90
C GLY A 424 5.81 -16.63 6.51
N ASP A 425 4.65 -16.17 6.04
CA ASP A 425 3.35 -16.70 6.48
C ASP A 425 3.22 -18.21 6.17
N ASP A 426 2.79 -18.96 7.17
CA ASP A 426 2.36 -20.36 7.10
C ASP A 426 1.30 -20.63 8.20
N TYR A 427 0.89 -21.88 8.35
CA TYR A 427 -0.10 -22.28 9.37
C TYR A 427 0.36 -21.97 10.81
N ASP A 428 1.64 -22.22 11.13
CA ASP A 428 2.16 -22.10 12.49
C ASP A 428 2.31 -20.62 12.89
N SER A 429 2.90 -19.81 12.02
CA SER A 429 3.05 -18.36 12.19
C SER A 429 1.71 -17.63 12.22
N PHE A 430 0.75 -18.02 11.38
CA PHE A 430 -0.61 -17.48 11.43
C PHE A 430 -1.28 -17.78 12.78
N VAL A 431 -1.29 -19.04 13.21
CA VAL A 431 -1.96 -19.43 14.46
C VAL A 431 -1.24 -18.86 15.69
N ALA A 432 0.09 -18.69 15.65
CA ALA A 432 0.84 -17.95 16.67
C ALA A 432 0.37 -16.48 16.75
N GLY A 433 0.35 -15.76 15.61
CA GLY A 433 -0.08 -14.36 15.57
C GLY A 433 -1.54 -14.15 16.01
N ILE A 434 -2.44 -15.10 15.72
CA ILE A 434 -3.82 -15.05 16.24
C ILE A 434 -3.88 -15.30 17.76
N LYS A 435 -3.01 -16.15 18.32
CA LYS A 435 -2.93 -16.36 19.78
C LYS A 435 -2.36 -15.13 20.51
N ASP A 436 -1.38 -14.47 19.93
CA ASP A 436 -0.83 -13.22 20.48
C ASP A 436 -1.86 -12.08 20.40
N MET A 437 -2.61 -11.99 19.29
CA MET A 437 -3.78 -11.12 19.17
C MET A 437 -4.83 -11.44 20.23
N ALA A 438 -5.19 -12.71 20.43
CA ALA A 438 -6.16 -13.13 21.45
C ALA A 438 -5.73 -12.65 22.84
N ALA A 439 -4.45 -12.85 23.21
CA ALA A 439 -3.90 -12.39 24.49
C ALA A 439 -3.93 -10.86 24.65
N GLY A 440 -3.73 -10.10 23.57
CA GLY A 440 -3.88 -8.64 23.57
C GLY A 440 -5.33 -8.18 23.77
N LEU A 441 -6.28 -8.82 23.09
CA LEU A 441 -7.71 -8.53 23.23
C LEU A 441 -8.22 -8.91 24.63
N ASP A 442 -7.67 -9.97 25.22
CA ASP A 442 -7.88 -10.40 26.60
C ASP A 442 -7.52 -9.30 27.62
N VAL A 443 -6.55 -8.44 27.31
CA VAL A 443 -6.17 -7.28 28.13
C VAL A 443 -7.15 -6.13 27.89
N GLN A 444 -7.45 -5.81 26.62
CA GLN A 444 -8.42 -4.77 26.26
C GLN A 444 -9.80 -5.01 26.88
N LEU A 445 -10.30 -6.25 26.89
CA LEU A 445 -11.56 -6.61 27.55
C LEU A 445 -11.52 -6.36 29.07
N LYS A 446 -10.38 -6.61 29.72
CA LYS A 446 -10.19 -6.36 31.16
C LYS A 446 -10.10 -4.86 31.47
N ASP A 447 -9.56 -4.07 30.55
CA ASP A 447 -9.51 -2.60 30.62
C ASP A 447 -10.85 -1.92 30.26
N GLY A 448 -11.81 -2.68 29.73
CA GLY A 448 -13.20 -2.29 29.55
C GLY A 448 -13.66 -2.09 28.10
N GLU A 449 -12.84 -2.44 27.11
CA GLU A 449 -13.24 -2.35 25.69
C GLU A 449 -14.41 -3.32 25.38
N PRO A 450 -15.41 -2.88 24.60
CA PRO A 450 -16.59 -3.68 24.30
C PRO A 450 -16.36 -4.62 23.11
N PHE A 451 -16.43 -5.93 23.37
CA PHE A 451 -16.43 -7.00 22.36
C PHE A 451 -17.79 -7.71 22.23
N TYR A 452 -18.76 -7.32 23.06
CA TYR A 452 -20.08 -7.91 23.16
C TYR A 452 -21.15 -6.83 23.23
N TYR A 453 -22.28 -7.06 22.57
CA TYR A 453 -23.42 -6.15 22.58
C TYR A 453 -23.92 -5.81 24.00
N SER A 454 -23.80 -6.72 24.96
CA SER A 454 -24.17 -6.50 26.36
C SER A 454 -23.32 -5.47 27.11
N GLN A 455 -22.14 -5.12 26.57
CA GLN A 455 -21.26 -4.08 27.12
C GLN A 455 -21.61 -2.67 26.60
N LEU A 456 -22.45 -2.55 25.56
CA LEU A 456 -22.75 -1.28 24.91
C LEU A 456 -23.89 -0.51 25.62
N PRO A 457 -23.84 0.83 25.64
CA PRO A 457 -24.95 1.67 26.08
C PRO A 457 -26.25 1.36 25.32
N ALA A 458 -27.40 1.37 26.00
CA ALA A 458 -28.69 0.97 25.42
C ALA A 458 -29.18 1.85 24.24
N ASP A 459 -28.63 3.06 24.12
CA ASP A 459 -28.83 4.04 23.05
C ASP A 459 -27.78 3.96 21.93
N HIS A 460 -26.75 3.10 22.06
CA HIS A 460 -25.68 2.95 21.07
C HIS A 460 -26.22 2.63 19.67
N PRO A 461 -25.68 3.24 18.59
CA PRO A 461 -26.18 3.06 17.22
C PRO A 461 -26.26 1.60 16.76
N ALA A 462 -25.32 0.74 17.20
CA ALA A 462 -25.36 -0.69 16.90
C ALA A 462 -26.61 -1.37 17.48
N ILE A 463 -26.97 -1.09 18.74
CA ILE A 463 -28.17 -1.66 19.39
C ILE A 463 -29.45 -1.19 18.68
N GLN A 464 -29.51 0.09 18.29
CA GLN A 464 -30.66 0.63 17.56
C GLN A 464 -30.78 0.02 16.16
N PHE A 465 -29.67 -0.15 15.45
CA PHE A 465 -29.65 -0.83 14.16
C PHE A 465 -30.03 -2.31 14.29
N ALA A 466 -29.45 -3.04 15.24
CA ALA A 466 -29.75 -4.44 15.53
C ALA A 466 -31.24 -4.67 15.78
N ARG A 467 -31.87 -3.90 16.69
CA ARG A 467 -33.33 -3.95 16.92
C ARG A 467 -34.17 -3.66 15.67
N SER A 468 -33.67 -2.85 14.74
CA SER A 468 -34.35 -2.57 13.47
C SER A 468 -34.25 -3.70 12.42
N LYS A 469 -33.36 -4.69 12.65
CA LYS A 469 -33.06 -5.78 11.70
C LYS A 469 -33.36 -7.18 12.25
N ASN A 470 -33.29 -7.36 13.57
CA ASN A 470 -33.69 -8.57 14.25
C ASN A 470 -34.73 -8.24 15.35
N PRO A 471 -36.02 -8.58 15.16
CA PRO A 471 -37.05 -8.43 16.20
C PRO A 471 -36.72 -9.16 17.50
N ASP A 472 -36.01 -10.29 17.39
CA ASP A 472 -35.62 -11.15 18.52
C ASP A 472 -34.26 -10.77 19.12
N PHE A 473 -33.68 -9.61 18.73
CA PHE A 473 -32.35 -9.17 19.18
C PHE A 473 -32.20 -9.09 20.70
N ASN A 474 -33.27 -8.81 21.45
CA ASN A 474 -33.19 -8.77 22.91
C ASN A 474 -32.78 -10.13 23.51
N ALA A 475 -33.18 -11.26 22.90
CA ALA A 475 -32.73 -12.59 23.34
C ALA A 475 -31.22 -12.79 23.09
N VAL A 476 -30.73 -12.34 21.92
CA VAL A 476 -29.29 -12.35 21.59
C VAL A 476 -28.49 -11.46 22.54
N LEU A 477 -29.05 -10.31 22.93
CA LEU A 477 -28.47 -9.38 23.90
C LEU A 477 -28.41 -9.97 25.32
N GLU A 478 -29.42 -10.71 25.75
CA GLU A 478 -29.44 -11.41 27.05
C GLU A 478 -28.40 -12.54 27.13
N THR A 479 -28.09 -13.20 26.01
CA THR A 479 -27.03 -14.22 25.92
C THR A 479 -25.66 -13.67 25.52
N SER A 480 -25.54 -12.37 25.23
CA SER A 480 -24.32 -11.73 24.75
C SER A 480 -23.29 -11.59 25.87
N GLY A 481 -22.10 -12.14 25.66
CA GLY A 481 -20.96 -12.02 26.57
C GLY A 481 -19.88 -13.05 26.25
N PRO A 482 -18.71 -12.98 26.92
CA PRO A 482 -17.71 -14.03 26.84
C PRO A 482 -18.32 -15.35 27.35
N THR A 483 -18.20 -16.39 26.54
CA THR A 483 -18.56 -17.76 26.92
C THR A 483 -17.75 -18.16 28.16
N LYS A 484 -18.43 -18.69 29.17
CA LYS A 484 -17.86 -19.08 30.47
C LYS A 484 -17.16 -20.44 30.43
#